data_AF-A0A099F3C1-F1
#
_entry.id   AF-A0A099F3C1-F1
#
_cell.length_a   1.000
_cell.length_b   1.000
_cell.length_c   1.000
_cell.angle_alpha   90.00
_cell.angle_beta   90.00
_cell.angle_gamma   90.00
#
_symmetry.space_group_name_H-M   'P 1'
#
loop_
_entity.id
_entity.type
_entity.pdbx_description
1 polymer ?
#
loop_
_entity_poly.entity_id
_entity_poly.type
_entity_poly.pdbx_seq_one_letter_code
_entity_poly.pdbx_strand_id
1 'polypeptide(L)'
;MPDDENITFKEMCALFDVTPRTLRYYEYIELLSPRKEGRSRFYGAREVARMKLILRGRRFGFSLEEIRQWLLIYGEKGTQEQYRVWIGMANRQLDQLQKQREELDTSMQDLRELRDETLRLLDQMAGDASAG
;
A
#
# COMPACT_ATOMS: atom_id res chain seq x y z
N MET A 1 -23.60 27.27 -1.71
CA MET A 1 -23.89 26.10 -0.87
C MET A 1 -22.93 26.16 0.31
N PRO A 2 -23.40 26.14 1.57
CA PRO A 2 -22.51 26.16 2.72
C PRO A 2 -22.03 24.74 3.06
N ASP A 3 -20.74 24.64 3.37
CA ASP A 3 -19.98 23.56 4.03
C ASP A 3 -19.90 22.18 3.35
N ASP A 4 -19.12 22.10 2.26
CA ASP A 4 -18.35 20.87 2.01
C ASP A 4 -17.24 20.83 3.07
N GLU A 5 -17.39 19.96 4.07
CA GLU A 5 -16.61 19.88 5.30
C GLU A 5 -15.12 19.62 4.99
N ASN A 6 -14.37 20.68 4.72
CA ASN A 6 -12.95 20.57 4.48
C ASN A 6 -12.27 20.15 5.77
N ILE A 7 -11.58 19.02 5.73
CA ILE A 7 -10.82 18.55 6.90
C ILE A 7 -9.45 19.22 6.93
N THR A 8 -8.95 19.46 8.14
CA THR A 8 -7.64 20.06 8.37
C THR A 8 -6.50 19.07 8.11
N PHE A 9 -5.26 19.58 8.04
CA PHE A 9 -4.06 18.74 7.98
C PHE A 9 -3.99 17.66 9.07
N LYS A 10 -4.37 17.99 10.30
CA LYS A 10 -4.30 17.06 11.43
C LYS A 10 -5.37 15.96 11.28
N GLU A 11 -6.58 16.34 10.89
CA GLU A 11 -7.67 15.39 10.64
C GLU A 11 -7.36 14.48 9.45
N MET A 12 -6.77 15.02 8.37
CA MET A 12 -6.32 14.23 7.23
C MET A 12 -5.26 13.19 7.63
N CYS A 13 -4.30 13.56 8.49
CA CYS A 13 -3.32 12.61 9.03
C CYS A 13 -4.01 11.53 9.87
N ALA A 14 -4.91 11.91 10.77
CA ALA A 14 -5.59 10.99 11.67
C ALA A 14 -6.55 10.03 10.93
N LEU A 15 -7.32 10.55 9.98
CA LEU A 15 -8.31 9.79 9.21
C LEU A 15 -7.67 8.66 8.39
N PHE A 16 -6.45 8.88 7.92
CA PHE A 16 -5.75 7.98 7.02
C PHE A 16 -4.55 7.28 7.65
N ASP A 17 -4.33 7.49 8.95
CA ASP A 17 -3.18 6.98 9.69
C ASP A 17 -1.85 7.23 8.97
N VAL A 18 -1.67 8.47 8.48
CA VAL A 18 -0.45 8.89 7.80
C VAL A 18 0.31 9.92 8.62
N THR A 19 1.64 9.80 8.60
CA THR A 19 2.48 10.78 9.30
C THR A 19 2.39 12.16 8.62
N PRO A 20 2.62 13.25 9.38
CA PRO A 20 2.78 14.59 8.80
C PRO A 20 3.84 14.67 7.69
N ARG A 21 4.92 13.87 7.80
CA ARG A 21 5.97 13.79 6.80
C ARG A 21 5.42 13.21 5.48
N THR A 22 4.65 12.13 5.57
CA THR A 22 4.00 11.49 4.41
C THR A 22 3.03 12.44 3.73
N LEU A 23 2.13 13.08 4.49
CA LEU A 23 1.13 13.98 3.92
C LEU A 23 1.78 15.19 3.23
N ARG A 24 2.80 15.80 3.84
CA ARG A 24 3.58 16.88 3.21
C ARG A 24 4.32 16.43 1.97
N TYR A 25 4.84 15.21 1.97
CA TYR A 25 5.50 14.67 0.80
C TYR A 25 4.51 14.53 -0.36
N TYR A 26 3.30 14.01 -0.11
CA TYR A 26 2.25 13.90 -1.13
C TYR A 26 1.78 15.27 -1.65
N GLU A 27 1.75 16.31 -0.81
CA GLU A 27 1.56 17.69 -1.27
C GLU A 27 2.73 18.17 -2.15
N TYR A 28 3.96 17.93 -1.72
CA TYR A 28 5.17 18.39 -2.41
C TYR A 28 5.29 17.80 -3.81
N ILE A 29 4.98 16.51 -3.96
CA ILE A 29 4.93 15.87 -5.27
C ILE A 29 3.56 16.04 -5.95
N GLU A 30 2.69 16.94 -5.50
CA GLU A 30 1.42 17.29 -6.17
C GLU A 30 0.44 16.10 -6.36
N LEU A 31 0.53 15.08 -5.52
CA LEU A 31 -0.51 14.03 -5.48
C LEU A 31 -1.78 14.54 -4.79
N LEU A 32 -1.63 15.48 -3.86
CA LEU A 32 -2.70 16.17 -3.16
C LEU A 32 -2.49 17.69 -3.27
N SER A 33 -3.59 18.43 -3.39
CA SER A 33 -3.56 19.88 -3.60
C SER A 33 -4.51 20.57 -2.63
N PRO A 34 -4.15 20.69 -1.33
CA PRO A 34 -5.03 21.32 -0.35
C PRO A 34 -5.22 22.81 -0.64
N ARG A 35 -6.38 23.33 -0.22
CA ARG A 35 -6.62 24.76 -0.13
C ARG A 35 -5.80 25.33 1.03
N LYS A 36 -5.00 26.36 0.75
CA LYS A 36 -4.15 27.03 1.75
C LYS A 36 -4.78 28.35 2.17
N GLU A 37 -4.90 28.55 3.49
CA GLU A 37 -5.30 29.84 4.08
C GLU A 37 -4.25 30.24 5.12
N GLY A 38 -3.36 31.16 4.73
CA GLY A 38 -2.18 31.49 5.52
C GLY A 38 -1.30 30.27 5.76
N ARG A 39 -1.21 29.84 7.03
CA ARG A 39 -0.44 28.64 7.44
C ARG A 39 -1.30 27.36 7.49
N SER A 40 -2.62 27.50 7.41
CA SER A 40 -3.58 26.40 7.51
C SER A 40 -3.78 25.71 6.17
N ARG A 41 -4.10 24.42 6.22
CA ARG A 41 -4.38 23.56 5.06
C ARG A 41 -5.72 22.87 5.26
N PHE A 42 -6.50 22.85 4.19
CA PHE A 42 -7.85 22.31 4.15
C PHE A 42 -7.98 21.37 2.94
N TYR A 43 -8.51 20.17 3.16
CA TYR A 43 -8.68 19.11 2.15
C TYR A 43 -10.16 18.87 1.95
N GLY A 44 -10.62 19.02 0.71
CA GLY A 44 -12.01 18.76 0.36
C GLY A 44 -12.26 17.29 0.04
N ALA A 45 -13.50 16.97 -0.34
CA ALA A 45 -13.91 15.61 -0.71
C ALA A 45 -13.03 15.00 -1.82
N ARG A 46 -12.54 15.81 -2.76
CA ARG A 46 -11.65 15.37 -3.85
C ARG A 46 -10.32 14.84 -3.30
N GLU A 47 -9.67 15.57 -2.41
CA GLU A 47 -8.39 15.19 -1.81
C GLU A 47 -8.55 13.95 -0.92
N VAL A 48 -9.67 13.86 -0.18
CA VAL A 48 -10.01 12.66 0.60
C VAL A 48 -10.18 11.45 -0.31
N ALA A 49 -10.87 11.58 -1.44
CA ALA A 49 -11.01 10.50 -2.42
C ALA A 49 -9.66 10.12 -3.05
N ARG A 50 -8.83 11.11 -3.41
CA ARG A 50 -7.47 10.87 -3.94
C ARG A 50 -6.60 10.14 -2.94
N MET A 51 -6.63 10.50 -1.65
CA MET A 51 -5.86 9.79 -0.61
C MET A 51 -6.26 8.31 -0.50
N LYS A 52 -7.56 8.00 -0.54
CA LYS A 52 -8.03 6.60 -0.58
C LYS A 52 -7.43 5.82 -1.75
N LEU A 53 -7.35 6.44 -2.93
CA LEU A 53 -6.74 5.84 -4.11
C LEU A 53 -5.22 5.70 -3.94
N ILE A 54 -4.51 6.72 -3.44
CA ILE A 54 -3.06 6.66 -3.19
C ILE A 54 -2.72 5.47 -2.28
N LEU A 55 -3.41 5.34 -1.14
CA LEU A 55 -3.17 4.25 -0.20
C LEU A 55 -3.48 2.87 -0.80
N ARG A 56 -4.55 2.78 -1.62
CA ARG A 56 -4.88 1.55 -2.34
C ARG A 56 -3.79 1.18 -3.34
N GLY A 57 -3.30 2.14 -4.13
CA GLY A 57 -2.21 1.91 -5.09
C GLY A 57 -0.92 1.47 -4.40
N ARG A 58 -0.58 2.09 -3.26
CA ARG A 58 0.57 1.71 -2.44
C ARG A 58 0.46 0.27 -1.94
N ARG A 59 -0.74 -0.16 -1.51
CA ARG A 59 -0.99 -1.54 -1.08
C ARG A 59 -0.79 -2.55 -2.21
N PHE A 60 -1.02 -2.17 -3.46
CA PHE A 60 -0.79 -3.03 -4.62
C PHE A 60 0.67 -3.05 -5.09
N GLY A 61 1.57 -2.32 -4.44
CA GLY A 61 2.98 -2.26 -4.83
C GLY A 61 3.31 -1.19 -5.86
N PHE A 62 2.34 -0.36 -6.28
CA PHE A 62 2.62 0.72 -7.23
C PHE A 62 3.54 1.80 -6.65
N SER A 63 4.41 2.32 -7.51
CA SER A 63 5.18 3.52 -7.25
C SER A 63 4.27 4.75 -7.17
N LEU A 64 4.75 5.83 -6.54
CA LEU A 64 3.99 7.08 -6.45
C LEU A 64 3.79 7.74 -7.82
N GLU A 65 4.68 7.47 -8.77
CA GLU A 65 4.55 7.98 -10.14
C GLU A 65 3.47 7.20 -10.92
N GLU A 66 3.40 5.88 -10.81
CA GLU A 66 2.30 5.09 -11.39
C GLU A 66 0.95 5.49 -10.77
N ILE A 67 0.93 5.76 -9.46
CA ILE A 67 -0.27 6.27 -8.78
C ILE A 67 -0.65 7.65 -9.33
N ARG A 68 0.30 8.54 -9.63
CA ARG A 68 0.00 9.84 -10.26
C ARG A 68 -0.72 9.64 -11.59
N GLN A 69 -0.18 8.78 -12.46
CA GLN A 69 -0.78 8.50 -13.77
C GLN A 69 -2.20 7.95 -13.61
N TRP A 70 -2.42 7.07 -12.65
CA TRP A 70 -3.74 6.54 -12.33
C TRP A 70 -4.74 7.61 -11.84
N LEU A 71 -4.28 8.54 -11.00
CA LEU A 71 -5.11 9.63 -10.49
C LEU A 71 -5.52 10.62 -11.58
N LEU A 72 -4.75 10.78 -12.66
CA LEU A 72 -5.12 11.60 -13.82
C LEU A 72 -6.31 10.98 -14.56
N ILE A 73 -6.28 9.65 -14.77
CA ILE A 73 -7.36 8.88 -15.43
C ILE A 73 -8.69 9.03 -14.70
N TYR A 74 -8.67 8.93 -13.36
CA TYR A 74 -9.88 9.06 -12.53
C TYR A 74 -10.40 10.50 -12.46
N GLY A 75 -9.53 11.50 -12.61
CA GLY A 75 -9.88 12.92 -12.47
C GLY A 75 -10.62 13.50 -13.69
N GLU A 76 -10.36 12.99 -14.90
CA GLU A 76 -10.82 13.63 -16.15
C GLU A 76 -11.66 12.71 -17.05
N LYS A 77 -12.13 11.56 -16.55
CA LYS A 77 -12.66 10.44 -17.37
C LYS A 77 -11.63 10.08 -18.46
N GLY A 78 -10.65 9.26 -18.09
CA GLY A 78 -9.54 8.95 -18.99
C GLY A 78 -9.94 8.31 -20.33
N THR A 79 -9.01 8.37 -21.29
CA THR A 79 -9.20 7.84 -22.64
C THR A 79 -9.05 6.32 -22.68
N GLN A 80 -9.47 5.70 -23.79
CA GLN A 80 -9.31 4.26 -24.01
C GLN A 80 -7.83 3.84 -23.94
N GLU A 81 -6.92 4.64 -24.50
CA GLU A 81 -5.47 4.42 -24.44
C GLU A 81 -4.97 4.43 -23.00
N GLN A 82 -5.43 5.39 -22.19
CA GLN A 82 -5.04 5.46 -20.78
C GLN A 82 -5.52 4.25 -19.97
N TYR A 83 -6.75 3.78 -20.21
CA TYR A 83 -7.23 2.55 -19.58
C TYR A 83 -6.44 1.30 -20.02
N ARG A 84 -6.03 1.22 -21.30
CA ARG A 84 -5.15 0.13 -21.77
C ARG A 84 -3.80 0.14 -21.06
N VAL A 85 -3.20 1.33 -20.89
CA VAL A 85 -1.95 1.49 -20.13
C VAL A 85 -2.14 1.04 -18.68
N TRP A 86 -3.22 1.47 -18.03
CA TRP A 86 -3.55 1.06 -16.67
C TRP A 86 -3.70 -0.45 -16.52
N ILE A 87 -4.42 -1.12 -17.42
CA ILE A 87 -4.56 -2.59 -17.42
C ILE A 87 -3.18 -3.24 -17.54
N GLY A 88 -2.31 -2.73 -18.42
CA GLY A 88 -0.94 -3.20 -18.55
C GLY A 88 -0.13 -3.05 -17.24
N MET A 89 -0.26 -1.93 -16.54
CA MET A 89 0.36 -1.71 -15.23
C MET A 89 -0.17 -2.70 -14.18
N ALA A 90 -1.50 -2.88 -14.11
CA ALA A 90 -2.14 -3.81 -13.19
C ALA A 90 -1.71 -5.25 -13.43
N ASN A 91 -1.64 -5.70 -14.69
CA ASN A 91 -1.18 -7.05 -15.02
C ASN A 91 0.26 -7.30 -14.57
N ARG A 92 1.16 -6.31 -14.73
CA ARG A 92 2.54 -6.43 -14.22
C ARG A 92 2.60 -6.56 -12.71
N GLN A 93 1.82 -5.77 -11.97
CA GLN A 93 1.78 -5.89 -10.51
C GLN A 93 1.17 -7.21 -10.04
N LEU A 94 0.13 -7.70 -10.73
CA LEU A 94 -0.45 -9.01 -10.44
C LEU A 94 0.58 -10.14 -10.63
N ASP A 95 1.37 -10.11 -11.70
CA ASP A 95 2.45 -11.07 -11.94
C ASP A 95 3.53 -11.01 -10.85
N GLN A 96 3.92 -9.81 -10.43
CA GLN A 96 4.89 -9.62 -9.33
C GLN A 96 4.36 -10.18 -8.01
N LEU A 97 3.11 -9.87 -7.65
CA LEU A 97 2.47 -10.39 -6.43
C LEU A 97 2.33 -11.92 -6.47
N GLN A 98 2.04 -12.48 -7.65
CA GLN A 98 1.93 -13.93 -7.84
C GLN A 98 3.27 -14.63 -7.58
N LYS A 99 4.37 -14.08 -8.09
CA LYS A 99 5.73 -14.58 -7.86
C LYS A 99 6.14 -14.47 -6.39
N GLN A 100 5.88 -13.32 -5.77
CA GLN A 100 6.15 -13.12 -4.34
C GLN A 100 5.38 -14.13 -3.46
N ARG A 101 4.14 -14.46 -3.83
CA ARG A 101 3.37 -15.50 -3.14
C ARG A 101 4.03 -16.87 -3.26
N GLU A 102 4.45 -17.26 -4.45
CA GLU A 102 5.10 -18.56 -4.69
C GLU A 102 6.43 -18.69 -3.93
N GLU A 103 7.23 -17.62 -3.90
CA GLU A 103 8.48 -17.55 -3.12
C GLU A 103 8.22 -17.66 -1.60
N LEU A 104 7.20 -16.97 -1.10
CA LEU A 104 6.79 -17.06 0.30
C LEU A 104 6.28 -18.46 0.66
N ASP A 105 5.48 -19.07 -0.21
CA ASP A 105 4.97 -20.43 0.00
C ASP A 105 6.12 -21.45 0.08
N THR A 106 7.12 -21.30 -0.80
CA THR A 106 8.33 -22.14 -0.78
C THR A 106 9.12 -21.93 0.52
N SER A 107 9.39 -20.68 0.89
CA SER A 107 10.12 -20.35 2.12
C SER A 107 9.41 -20.85 3.39
N MET A 108 8.08 -20.77 3.42
CA MET A 108 7.28 -21.31 4.52
C MET A 108 7.37 -22.83 4.60
N GLN A 109 7.42 -23.53 3.47
CA GLN A 109 7.56 -24.98 3.44
C GLN A 109 8.93 -25.40 3.96
N ASP A 110 10.01 -24.81 3.44
CA ASP A 110 11.38 -25.10 3.86
C ASP A 110 11.57 -24.89 5.37
N LEU A 111 11.03 -23.79 5.90
CA LEU A 111 11.10 -23.48 7.33
C LEU A 111 10.31 -24.47 8.19
N ARG A 112 9.17 -24.97 7.71
CA ARG A 112 8.39 -26.02 8.40
C ARG A 112 9.15 -27.33 8.44
N GLU A 113 9.75 -27.73 7.32
CA GLU A 113 10.53 -28.97 7.23
C GLU A 113 11.71 -28.95 8.20
N LEU A 114 12.48 -27.86 8.20
CA LEU A 114 13.61 -27.68 9.13
C LEU A 114 13.15 -27.72 10.60
N ARG A 115 12.04 -27.05 10.92
CA ARG A 115 11.47 -27.07 12.27
C ARG A 115 11.08 -28.49 12.68
N ASP A 116 10.39 -29.22 11.81
CA ASP A 116 9.88 -30.55 12.10
C ASP A 116 11.00 -31.59 12.23
N GLU A 117 12.06 -31.46 11.41
CA GLU A 117 13.29 -32.24 11.56
C GLU A 117 13.95 -31.96 12.92
N THR A 118 14.07 -30.69 13.30
CA THR A 118 14.67 -30.29 14.58
C THR A 118 13.88 -30.86 15.77
N LEU A 119 12.54 -30.87 15.70
CA LEU A 119 11.70 -31.49 16.73
C LEU A 119 11.94 -32.99 16.85
N ARG A 120 12.04 -33.71 15.73
CA ARG A 120 12.35 -35.16 15.76
C ARG A 120 13.70 -35.45 16.39
N LEU A 121 14.71 -34.62 16.12
CA LEU A 121 16.04 -34.76 16.74
C LEU A 121 15.97 -34.56 18.26
N LEU A 122 15.20 -33.57 18.73
CA LEU A 122 15.00 -33.36 20.18
C LEU A 122 14.31 -34.55 20.85
N ASP A 123 13.29 -35.11 20.21
CA ASP A 123 12.57 -36.29 20.75
C ASP A 123 13.48 -37.51 20.84
N GLN A 124 14.36 -37.73 19.85
CA GLN A 124 15.35 -38.80 19.88
C GLN A 124 16.35 -38.62 21.03
N MET A 125 16.87 -37.41 21.22
CA MET A 125 17.79 -37.09 22.31
C MET A 125 17.16 -37.30 23.69
N ALA A 126 15.88 -36.95 23.85
CA ALA A 126 15.14 -37.16 25.10
C ALA A 126 14.88 -38.65 25.38
N GLY A 127 14.58 -39.43 24.33
CA GLY A 127 14.42 -40.89 24.41
C GLY A 127 15.70 -41.59 24.87
N ASP A 128 16.83 -41.26 24.25
CA ASP A 128 18.14 -41.85 24.57
C ASP A 128 18.59 -41.51 26.01
N ALA A 129 18.30 -40.30 26.49
CA ALA A 129 18.62 -39.88 27.86
C ALA A 129 17.78 -40.58 28.94
N SER A 130 16.63 -41.16 28.58
CA SER A 130 15.75 -41.90 29.50
C SER A 130 15.99 -43.41 29.52
N ALA A 131 16.80 -43.91 28.58
CA ALA A 131 17.13 -45.33 28.43
C ALA A 131 18.51 -45.73 29.03
N GLY A 132 19.30 -44.75 29.51
CA GLY A 132 20.59 -44.95 30.18
C GLY A 132 20.54 -44.58 31.66
#